data_AF-A0A817AJ18-F1
#
_entry.id   AF-A0A817AJ18-F1
#
_cell.length_a   1.000
_cell.length_b   1.000
_cell.length_c   1.000
_cell.angle_alpha   90.00
_cell.angle_beta   90.00
_cell.angle_gamma   90.00
#
_symmetry.space_group_name_H-M   'P 1'
#
loop_
_entity.id
_entity.type
_entity.pdbx_description
1 polymer ?
#
loop_
_entity_poly.entity_id
_entity_poly.type
_entity_poly.pdbx_seq_one_letter_code
_entity_poly.pdbx_strand_id
1 'polypeptide(L)' 'MERTSNGGMLYHEVQEANLCAVHCVNTVLQGPFFSEFDLAAVASDLDEKERQDIRPINVNSVILKP' A
#
# COMPACT_ATOMS: atom_id res chain seq x y z
N MET A 1 4.71 -25.99 -24.02
CA MET A 1 4.86 -24.57 -23.63
C MET A 1 6.29 -24.36 -23.20
N GLU A 2 7.12 -23.91 -24.15
CA GLU A 2 8.51 -23.58 -23.90
C GLU A 2 8.53 -22.29 -23.08
N ARG A 3 8.93 -22.39 -21.81
CA ARG A 3 9.18 -21.22 -20.98
C ARG A 3 10.43 -20.55 -21.55
N THR A 4 10.26 -19.41 -22.19
CA THR A 4 11.35 -18.57 -22.69
C THR A 4 12.22 -18.13 -21.52
N SER A 5 13.27 -18.91 -21.24
CA SER A 5 14.32 -18.53 -20.30
C SER A 5 15.16 -17.40 -20.91
N ASN A 6 14.92 -16.21 -20.37
CA ASN A 6 15.84 -15.08 -20.23
C ASN A 6 16.40 -14.40 -21.49
N GLY A 7 15.64 -13.43 -21.99
CA GLY A 7 16.16 -12.16 -22.53
C GLY A 7 15.40 -10.93 -22.03
N GLY A 8 14.41 -11.09 -21.14
CA GLY A 8 13.54 -10.02 -20.66
C GLY A 8 14.18 -9.30 -19.48
N MET A 9 14.61 -8.06 -19.68
CA MET A 9 15.06 -7.21 -18.59
C MET A 9 13.94 -7.09 -17.55
N LEU A 10 14.17 -7.61 -16.35
CA LEU A 10 13.29 -7.36 -15.21
C LEU A 10 13.52 -5.94 -14.75
N TYR A 11 12.43 -5.19 -14.63
CA TYR A 11 12.48 -3.88 -14.02
C TYR A 11 12.80 -4.06 -12.52
N HIS A 12 13.91 -3.47 -12.13
CA HIS A 12 14.36 -3.38 -10.74
C HIS A 12 14.56 -1.91 -10.42
N GLU A 13 13.85 -1.43 -9.41
CA GLU A 13 14.08 -0.11 -8.85
C GLU A 13 14.96 -0.25 -7.60
N VAL A 14 16.11 0.42 -7.60
CA VAL A 14 17.01 0.41 -6.44
C VAL A 14 16.35 1.20 -5.32
N GLN A 15 16.25 0.61 -4.14
CA GLN A 15 15.69 1.30 -3.00
C GLN A 15 16.63 2.43 -2.56
N GLU A 16 16.14 3.66 -2.66
CA GLU A 16 16.79 4.84 -2.11
C GLU A 16 16.07 5.30 -0.84
N ALA A 17 16.84 5.74 0.16
CA ALA A 17 16.31 6.19 1.46
C ALA A 17 15.35 5.17 2.12
N ASN A 18 14.31 5.68 2.79
CA ASN A 18 13.29 4.89 3.49
C ASN A 18 12.01 4.68 2.65
N LEU A 19 12.11 4.69 1.32
CA LEU A 19 10.98 4.57 0.39
C LEU A 19 10.70 3.12 -0.05
N CYS A 20 10.91 2.15 0.83
CA CYS A 20 10.81 0.72 0.50
C CYS A 20 9.47 0.31 -0.10
N ALA A 21 8.37 0.94 0.32
CA ALA A 21 7.03 0.63 -0.18
C ALA A 21 6.85 1.04 -1.65
N VAL A 22 7.38 2.20 -2.06
CA VAL A 22 7.34 2.67 -3.46
C VAL A 22 8.09 1.68 -4.36
N HIS A 23 9.33 1.37 -3.99
CA HIS A 23 10.20 0.49 -4.78
C HIS A 23 9.72 -0.96 -4.83
N CYS A 24 9.08 -1.44 -3.76
CA CYS A 24 8.44 -2.75 -3.75
C CYS A 24 7.32 -2.82 -4.78
N VAL A 25 6.38 -1.86 -4.76
CA VAL A 25 5.21 -1.85 -5.65
C VAL A 25 5.65 -1.67 -7.11
N ASN A 26 6.57 -0.74 -7.38
CA ASN A 26 7.09 -0.51 -8.72
C ASN A 26 7.85 -1.73 -9.27
N THR A 27 8.66 -2.39 -8.44
CA THR A 27 9.35 -3.64 -8.83
C THR A 27 8.35 -4.76 -9.12
N VAL A 28 7.29 -4.92 -8.31
CA VAL A 28 6.25 -5.94 -8.56
C VAL A 28 5.50 -5.67 -9.87
N LEU A 29 5.16 -4.41 -10.13
CA LEU A 29 4.46 -4.00 -11.35
C LEU A 29 5.37 -3.93 -12.58
N GLN A 30 6.68 -4.12 -12.39
CA GLN A 30 7.70 -4.05 -13.41
C GLN A 30 7.71 -2.69 -14.14
N GLY A 31 7.55 -1.59 -13.40
CA GLY A 31 7.66 -0.22 -13.91
C GLY A 31 7.48 0.86 -12.83
N PRO A 32 7.79 2.15 -13.14
CA PRO A 32 7.63 3.27 -12.21
C PRO A 32 6.17 3.77 -12.21
N PHE A 33 5.29 3.09 -11.48
CA PHE A 33 3.87 3.43 -11.42
C PHE A 33 3.53 4.42 -10.28
N PHE A 34 4.30 4.37 -9.21
CA PHE A 34 4.08 5.17 -8.01
C PHE A 34 5.31 6.01 -7.69
N SER A 35 5.07 7.25 -7.30
CA SER A 35 6.06 8.11 -6.64
C SER A 35 5.83 8.14 -5.12
N GLU A 36 6.77 8.75 -4.39
CA GLU A 36 6.62 9.03 -2.95
C GLU A 36 5.34 9.82 -2.66
N PHE A 37 5.01 10.81 -3.49
CA PHE A 37 3.82 11.64 -3.31
C PHE A 37 2.53 10.85 -3.52
N ASP A 38 2.49 9.97 -4.51
CA ASP A 38 1.32 9.13 -4.79
C ASP A 38 1.04 8.20 -3.60
N LEU A 39 2.08 7.58 -3.05
CA LEU A 39 1.94 6.67 -1.93
C LEU A 39 1.60 7.42 -0.62
N ALA A 40 2.10 8.64 -0.44
CA ALA A 40 1.74 9.50 0.69
C ALA A 40 0.26 9.96 0.64
N ALA A 41 -0.26 10.22 -0.57
CA ALA A 41 -1.68 10.52 -0.76
C ALA A 41 -2.55 9.29 -0.41
N VAL A 42 -2.16 8.11 -0.88
CA VAL A 42 -2.84 6.84 -0.54
C VAL A 42 -2.81 6.60 0.97
N ALA A 43 -1.69 6.84 1.64
CA ALA A 43 -1.58 6.71 3.10
C ALA A 43 -2.53 7.70 3.81
N SER A 44 -2.57 8.96 3.38
CA SER A 44 -3.45 9.97 3.97
C SER A 44 -4.94 9.62 3.79
N ASP A 45 -5.32 9.09 2.63
CA ASP A 45 -6.68 8.63 2.36
C ASP A 45 -7.07 7.42 3.21
N LEU A 46 -6.13 6.51 3.48
CA LEU A 46 -6.33 5.39 4.38
C LEU A 46 -6.49 5.86 5.83
N ASP A 47 -5.63 6.77 6.30
CA ASP A 47 -5.72 7.34 7.65
C ASP A 47 -7.07 8.04 7.88
N GLU A 48 -7.58 8.76 6.89
CA GLU A 48 -8.88 9.43 6.98
C GLU A 48 -10.04 8.42 7.03
N LYS A 49 -9.99 7.35 6.22
CA LYS A 49 -10.98 6.27 6.28
C LYS A 49 -10.95 5.55 7.62
N GLU A 50 -9.76 5.22 8.12
CA GLU A 50 -9.60 4.62 9.44
C GLU A 50 -10.16 5.54 10.53
N ARG A 51 -9.94 6.86 10.45
CA ARG A 51 -10.52 7.81 11.40
C ARG A 51 -12.05 7.85 11.37
N GLN A 52 -12.66 7.69 10.19
CA GLN A 52 -14.11 7.61 10.04
C GLN A 52 -14.68 6.29 10.59
N ASP A 53 -13.92 5.21 10.48
CA ASP A 53 -14.28 3.88 10.97
C ASP A 53 -13.98 3.68 12.46
N ILE A 54 -13.03 4.45 13.03
CA ILE A 54 -12.86 4.63 14.49
C ILE A 54 -14.01 5.50 15.00
N ARG A 55 -15.23 5.00 14.87
CA ARG A 55 -16.29 5.35 15.81
C ARG A 55 -15.78 4.95 17.19
N PRO A 56 -15.93 5.78 18.23
CA PRO A 56 -15.74 5.28 19.57
C PRO A 56 -16.65 4.06 19.68
N ILE A 57 -16.08 2.89 19.96
CA ILE A 57 -16.86 1.74 20.42
C ILE A 57 -17.66 2.31 21.58
N ASN A 58 -18.96 2.53 21.36
CA ASN A 58 -19.82 2.96 22.44
C ASN A 58 -19.92 1.76 23.38
N VAL A 59 -19.02 1.69 24.36
CA VAL A 59 -19.02 0.65 25.39
C VAL A 59 -20.35 0.61 26.15
N ASN A 60 -21.16 1.68 26.07
CA ASN A 60 -22.52 1.71 26.63
C ASN A 60 -23.57 0.96 25.77
N SER A 61 -23.25 0.54 24.54
CA SER A 61 -24.15 -0.25 23.70
C SER A 61 -24.17 -1.74 24.05
N VAL A 62 -23.19 -2.22 24.83
CA VAL A 62 -23.04 -3.65 25.15
C VAL A 62 -23.59 -4.01 26.55
N ILE A 63 -23.89 -3.01 27.38
CA ILE A 63 -24.32 -3.17 28.79
C ILE A 63 -25.83 -2.92 29.00
N LEU A 64 -26.60 -2.60 27.95
CA LEU A 64 -28.04 -2.38 28.04
C LEU A 64 -28.78 -3.16 26.95
N LYS A 65 -28.76 -4.49 27.05
CA LYS A 65 -29.86 -5.31 26.53
C LYS A 65 -30.49 -6.06 27.71
N PRO A 66 -31.83 -6.00 27.86
CA PRO A 66 -32.55 -6.61 28.98
C PRO A 66 -32.41 -8.13 29.01
#